data_AF-A0A9E0ELH0-F1
#
_entry.id   AF-A0A9E0ELH0-F1
#
_cell.length_a   1.000
_cell.length_b   1.000
_cell.length_c   1.000
_cell.angle_alpha   90.00
_cell.angle_beta   90.00
_cell.angle_gamma   90.00
#
_symmetry.space_group_name_H-M   'P 1'
#
loop_
_entity.id
_entity.type
_entity.pdbx_description
1 polymer ?
#
loop_
_entity_poly.entity_id
_entity_poly.type
_entity_poly.pdbx_seq_one_letter_code
_entity_poly.pdbx_strand_id
1 'polypeptide(L)'
;MESEKDFLSDIFYYLPPRIRAFFLKLPPNICDEITEIRLRADKPVSIVTRNGCAFITSGGRISFICSDNLPVITGSEISDMVTKMCGYSVYSHQSDLVNGFITL
;
A
#
# COMPACT_ATOMS: atom_id res chain seq x y z
N MET A 1 -5.07 -20.44 7.84
CA MET A 1 -3.96 -19.58 8.27
C MET A 1 -2.86 -19.47 7.23
N GLU A 2 -2.68 -20.44 6.31
CA GLU A 2 -1.69 -20.35 5.22
C GLU A 2 -2.10 -19.35 4.11
N SER A 3 -3.40 -19.28 3.76
CA SER A 3 -3.87 -18.47 2.62
C SER A 3 -3.84 -16.95 2.81
N GLU A 4 -3.73 -16.45 4.05
CA GLU A 4 -3.77 -15.00 4.34
C GLU A 4 -2.39 -14.34 4.12
N LYS A 5 -1.30 -15.10 4.31
CA LYS A 5 0.07 -14.65 4.02
C LYS A 5 0.38 -14.59 2.53
N ASP A 6 -0.20 -15.48 1.75
CA ASP A 6 -0.06 -15.48 0.29
C ASP A 6 -0.70 -14.22 -0.31
N PHE A 7 -1.90 -13.85 0.14
CA PHE A 7 -2.60 -12.66 -0.33
C PHE A 7 -1.84 -11.34 -0.08
N LEU A 8 -1.26 -11.16 1.12
CA LEU A 8 -0.45 -9.97 1.39
C LEU A 8 0.80 -9.92 0.51
N SER A 9 1.39 -11.07 0.21
CA SER A 9 2.55 -11.17 -0.68
C SER A 9 2.18 -10.76 -2.12
N ASP A 10 0.99 -11.14 -2.58
CA ASP A 10 0.43 -10.75 -3.87
C ASP A 10 0.12 -9.24 -3.93
N ILE A 11 -0.46 -8.66 -2.87
CA ILE A 11 -0.68 -7.20 -2.81
C ILE A 11 0.67 -6.45 -2.85
N PHE A 12 1.66 -6.92 -2.09
CA PHE A 12 2.97 -6.28 -2.04
C PHE A 12 3.70 -6.32 -3.39
N TYR A 13 3.38 -7.27 -4.27
CA TYR A 13 3.90 -7.29 -5.63
C TYR A 13 3.53 -6.03 -6.43
N TYR A 14 2.37 -5.45 -6.18
CA TYR A 14 1.95 -4.23 -6.89
C TYR A 14 2.54 -2.96 -6.30
N LEU A 15 2.97 -2.96 -5.04
CA LEU A 15 3.60 -1.80 -4.42
C LEU A 15 4.94 -1.44 -5.10
N PRO A 16 5.27 -0.14 -5.20
CA PRO A 16 6.60 0.28 -5.63
C PRO A 16 7.69 -0.39 -4.80
N PRO A 17 8.82 -0.85 -5.38
CA PRO A 17 9.83 -1.62 -4.68
C PRO A 17 10.35 -0.95 -3.39
N ARG A 18 10.48 0.38 -3.43
CA ARG A 18 10.88 1.20 -2.27
C ARG A 18 9.84 1.14 -1.15
N ILE A 19 8.55 1.28 -1.49
CA ILE A 19 7.45 1.22 -0.51
C ILE A 19 7.32 -0.18 0.06
N ARG A 20 7.33 -1.21 -0.79
CA ARG A 20 7.31 -2.63 -0.40
C ARG A 20 8.40 -2.95 0.63
N ALA A 21 9.61 -2.40 0.48
CA ALA A 21 10.70 -2.63 1.42
C ALA A 21 10.39 -2.17 2.86
N PHE A 22 9.50 -1.18 3.04
CA PHE A 22 9.08 -0.77 4.38
C PHE A 22 8.06 -1.74 4.99
N PHE A 23 7.14 -2.27 4.17
CA PHE A 23 6.19 -3.29 4.62
C PHE A 23 6.88 -4.60 4.99
N LEU A 24 7.91 -5.03 4.24
CA LEU A 24 8.68 -6.24 4.55
C LEU A 24 9.47 -6.15 5.87
N LYS A 25 9.67 -4.94 6.39
CA LYS A 25 10.33 -4.73 7.69
C LYS A 25 9.34 -4.65 8.85
N LEU A 26 8.02 -4.60 8.58
CA LEU A 26 7.03 -4.55 9.64
C LEU A 26 7.00 -5.88 10.41
N PRO A 27 6.84 -5.82 11.75
CA PRO A 27 6.55 -7.00 12.54
C PRO A 27 5.32 -7.75 12.02
N PRO A 28 5.34 -9.11 11.98
CA PRO A 28 4.22 -9.90 11.45
C PRO A 28 2.88 -9.59 12.13
N ASN A 29 2.89 -9.40 13.45
CA ASN A 29 1.69 -9.06 14.22
C ASN A 29 1.06 -7.73 13.79
N ILE A 30 1.85 -6.77 13.29
CA ILE A 30 1.31 -5.51 12.74
C ILE A 30 0.72 -5.78 11.36
N CYS A 31 1.40 -6.55 10.51
CA CYS A 31 0.89 -6.90 9.17
C CYS A 31 -0.46 -7.60 9.24
N ASP A 32 -0.63 -8.52 10.19
CA ASP A 32 -1.88 -9.27 10.40
C ASP A 32 -3.05 -8.37 10.86
N GLU A 33 -2.76 -7.18 11.41
CA GLU A 33 -3.77 -6.21 11.82
C GLU A 33 -4.16 -5.21 10.72
N ILE A 34 -3.44 -5.17 9.58
CA ILE A 34 -3.69 -4.21 8.49
C ILE A 34 -4.97 -4.58 7.76
N THR A 35 -5.91 -3.64 7.72
CA THR A 35 -7.16 -3.76 6.95
C THR A 35 -7.18 -2.90 5.70
N GLU A 36 -6.37 -1.84 5.66
CA GLU A 36 -6.30 -0.93 4.51
C GLU A 36 -4.89 -0.37 4.36
N ILE A 37 -4.41 -0.28 3.11
CA ILE A 37 -3.20 0.46 2.75
C ILE A 37 -3.61 1.70 1.97
N ARG A 38 -3.25 2.87 2.49
CA ARG A 38 -3.62 4.18 1.92
C ARG A 38 -2.41 4.83 1.27
N LEU A 39 -2.48 4.94 -0.05
CA LEU A 39 -1.50 5.60 -0.89
C LEU A 39 -2.11 6.90 -1.43
N ARG A 40 -1.42 8.02 -1.23
CA ARG A 40 -1.85 9.34 -1.67
C ARG A 40 -0.65 10.07 -2.24
N ALA A 41 -0.81 10.66 -3.42
CA ALA A 41 0.28 11.36 -4.10
C ALA A 41 0.88 12.43 -3.19
N ASP A 42 2.19 12.38 -3.05
CA ASP A 42 3.03 13.32 -2.29
C ASP A 42 2.63 13.41 -0.81
N LYS A 43 2.07 12.33 -0.27
CA LYS A 43 1.74 12.17 1.15
C LYS A 43 2.40 10.92 1.74
N PRO A 44 2.62 10.90 3.07
CA PRO A 44 3.08 9.71 3.77
C PRO A 44 2.18 8.48 3.55
N VAL A 45 2.80 7.32 3.39
CA VAL A 45 2.10 6.04 3.34
C VAL A 45 1.46 5.76 4.70
N SER A 46 0.16 5.48 4.67
CA SER A 46 -0.61 5.17 5.88
C SER A 46 -1.28 3.81 5.77
N ILE A 47 -1.51 3.21 6.92
CA ILE A 47 -2.23 1.95 7.08
C ILE A 47 -3.39 2.18 8.05
N VAL A 48 -4.44 1.40 7.88
CA VAL A 48 -5.51 1.28 8.87
C VAL A 48 -5.38 -0.09 9.49
N THR A 49 -5.39 -0.11 10.82
CA THR A 49 -5.51 -1.32 11.62
C THR A 49 -6.79 -1.27 12.44
N ARG A 50 -7.10 -2.35 13.14
CA ARG A 50 -8.22 -2.38 14.11
C ARG A 50 -8.14 -1.28 15.17
N ASN A 51 -6.92 -0.80 15.46
CA ASN A 51 -6.64 0.21 16.48
C ASN A 51 -6.64 1.65 15.92
N GLY A 52 -6.83 1.82 14.61
CA GLY A 52 -6.93 3.13 13.97
C GLY A 52 -5.94 3.33 12.82
N CYS A 53 -5.71 4.59 12.46
CA CYS A 53 -4.83 4.98 11.35
C CYS A 53 -3.41 5.24 11.84
N ALA A 54 -2.42 4.66 11.17
CA ALA A 54 -1.00 4.88 11.45
C ALA A 54 -0.21 5.09 10.16
N PHE A 55 0.98 5.66 10.28
CA PHE A 55 1.93 5.86 9.20
C PHE A 55 3.06 4.85 9.29
N ILE A 56 3.53 4.38 8.14
CA ILE A 56 4.72 3.52 8.11
C ILE A 56 5.96 4.40 8.26
N THR A 57 6.96 3.92 8.99
CA THR A 57 8.27 4.55 9.11
C THR A 57 9.30 3.83 8.25
N SER A 58 10.34 4.53 7.82
CA SER A 58 11.45 3.95 7.04
C SER A 58 12.19 2.80 7.78
N GLY A 59 12.09 2.79 9.11
CA GLY A 59 12.67 1.79 10.00
C GLY A 59 11.84 0.52 10.20
N GLY A 60 10.69 0.36 9.53
CA GLY A 60 9.85 -0.84 9.70
C GLY A 60 9.00 -0.83 10.97
N ARG A 61 8.59 0.35 11.42
CA ARG A 61 7.62 0.54 12.52
C ARG A 61 6.45 1.38 12.05
N ILE A 62 5.44 1.48 12.90
CA ILE A 62 4.30 2.39 12.71
C ILE A 62 4.44 3.63 13.59
N SER A 63 3.91 4.75 13.13
CA SER A 63 3.83 6.02 13.85
C SER A 63 2.39 6.54 13.79
N PHE A 64 1.84 7.00 14.91
CA PHE A 64 0.56 7.69 14.93
C PHE A 64 0.69 9.20 14.68
N ILE A 65 1.93 9.69 14.52
CA ILE A 65 2.26 11.09 14.27
C ILE A 65 2.71 11.24 12.83
N CYS A 66 2.07 12.18 12.11
CA CYS A 66 2.51 12.61 10.79
C CYS A 66 3.73 13.52 10.95
N SER A 67 4.87 13.13 10.37
CA SER A 67 6.13 13.88 10.42
C SER A 67 6.84 13.86 9.07
N ASP A 68 7.81 14.76 8.88
CA ASP A 68 8.51 14.93 7.59
C ASP A 68 9.39 13.74 7.19
N ASN A 69 9.76 12.88 8.14
CA ASN A 69 10.65 11.74 7.91
C ASN A 69 9.92 10.45 7.52
N LEU A 70 8.61 10.54 7.26
CA LEU A 70 7.81 9.39 6.84
C LEU A 70 8.00 9.10 5.35
N PRO A 71 7.98 7.83 4.92
CA PRO A 71 8.00 7.48 3.50
C PRO A 71 6.80 8.09 2.77
N VAL A 72 7.09 9.02 1.86
CA VAL A 72 6.13 9.60 0.93
C VAL A 72 6.09 8.77 -0.34
N ILE A 73 4.92 8.57 -0.92
CA ILE A 73 4.75 7.98 -2.26
C ILE A 73 4.45 9.10 -3.28
N THR A 74 5.11 9.05 -4.43
CA THR A 74 4.93 10.05 -5.49
C THR A 74 3.70 9.75 -6.35
N GLY A 75 3.16 10.77 -7.01
CA GLY A 75 2.09 10.58 -8.00
C GLY A 75 2.48 9.62 -9.13
N SER A 76 3.73 9.69 -9.62
CA SER A 76 4.23 8.77 -10.65
C SER A 76 4.28 7.33 -10.18
N GLU A 77 4.75 7.07 -8.95
CA GLU A 77 4.73 5.72 -8.37
C GLU A 77 3.31 5.14 -8.27
N ILE A 78 2.31 5.98 -7.96
CA ILE A 78 0.90 5.57 -7.95
C ILE A 78 0.40 5.27 -9.36
N SER A 79 0.70 6.13 -10.34
CA SER A 79 0.31 5.91 -11.74
C SER A 79 0.91 4.64 -12.33
N ASP A 80 2.18 4.37 -12.04
CA ASP A 80 2.86 3.14 -12.46
C ASP A 80 2.22 1.90 -11.82
N MET A 81 1.88 1.98 -10.54
CA MET A 81 1.21 0.91 -9.80
C MET A 81 -0.18 0.62 -10.37
N VAL A 82 -0.99 1.64 -10.64
CA VAL A 82 -2.31 1.50 -11.28
C VAL A 82 -2.17 0.88 -12.68
N THR A 83 -1.21 1.34 -13.47
CA THR A 83 -0.95 0.79 -14.81
C THR A 83 -0.58 -0.68 -14.74
N LYS A 84 0.27 -1.06 -13.78
CA LYS A 84 0.67 -2.45 -13.52
C LYS A 84 -0.52 -3.30 -13.07
N MET A 85 -1.38 -2.79 -12.19
CA MET A 85 -2.59 -3.46 -11.72
C MET A 85 -3.59 -3.71 -12.86
N CYS A 86 -3.73 -2.76 -13.80
CA CYS A 86 -4.59 -2.92 -14.97
C CYS A 86 -3.98 -3.82 -16.08
N GLY A 87 -2.89 -4.54 -15.82
CA GLY A 87 -2.22 -5.39 -16.81
C GLY A 87 -1.65 -4.61 -18.00
N TYR A 88 -1.23 -3.35 -17.77
CA TYR A 88 -0.80 -2.39 -18.80
C TYR A 88 -1.90 -2.00 -19.81
N SER A 89 -3.17 -2.35 -19.55
CA SER A 89 -4.34 -1.91 -20.31
C SER A 89 -5.31 -1.16 -19.40
N VAL A 90 -4.99 0.11 -19.13
CA VAL A 90 -5.82 1.01 -18.30
C VAL A 90 -7.23 1.15 -18.88
N TYR A 91 -7.35 1.16 -20.21
CA TYR A 91 -8.65 1.26 -20.90
C TYR A 91 -9.56 0.05 -20.65
N SER A 92 -9.01 -1.15 -20.40
CA SER A 92 -9.81 -2.35 -20.13
C SER A 92 -10.48 -2.33 -18.76
N HIS A 93 -10.03 -1.46 -17.84
CA HIS A 93 -10.53 -1.36 -16.46
C HIS A 93 -11.09 0.05 -16.16
N GLN A 94 -11.45 0.81 -17.20
CA GLN A 94 -11.91 2.18 -17.06
C GLN A 94 -13.19 2.30 -16.22
N SER A 95 -14.08 1.29 -16.27
CA SER A 95 -15.27 1.21 -15.41
C SER A 95 -14.91 1.14 -13.93
N ASP A 96 -13.93 0.32 -13.57
CA ASP A 96 -13.57 0.07 -12.17
C ASP A 96 -12.89 1.30 -11.58
N LEU A 97 -11.98 1.92 -12.35
CA LEU A 97 -11.32 3.17 -11.98
C LEU A 97 -12.30 4.32 -11.78
N VAL A 98 -13.31 4.45 -12.64
CA VAL A 98 -14.39 5.45 -12.48
C VAL A 98 -15.19 5.20 -11.20
N ASN A 99 -15.37 3.95 -10.82
CA ASN A 99 -16.02 3.56 -9.56
C ASN A 99 -15.06 3.60 -8.34
N GLY A 100 -13.79 3.95 -8.54
CA GLY A 100 -12.81 4.13 -7.47
C GLY A 100 -12.18 2.85 -6.92
N PHE A 101 -12.26 1.73 -7.65
CA PHE A 101 -11.61 0.47 -7.25
C PHE A 101 -10.93 -0.22 -8.43
N ILE A 102 -10.09 -1.23 -8.16
CA ILE A 102 -9.58 -2.18 -9.15
C ILE A 102 -9.75 -3.56 -8.53
N THR A 103 -10.39 -4.48 -9.26
CA THR A 103 -10.48 -5.87 -8.84
C THR A 103 -9.23 -6.60 -9.33
N LEU A 104 -8.52 -7.28 -8.41
CA LEU A 104 -7.30 -8.06 -8.68
C LEU A 104 -7.59 -9.56 -8.59
#